data_AF-A0A923CUX4-F1
#
_entry.id   AF-A0A923CUX4-F1
#
_cell.length_a   1.000
_cell.length_b   1.000
_cell.length_c   1.000
_cell.angle_alpha   90.00
_cell.angle_beta   90.00
_cell.angle_gamma   90.00
#
_symmetry.space_group_name_H-M   'P 1'
#
loop_
_entity.id
_entity.type
_entity.pdbx_description
1 polymer ?
#
loop_
_entity_poly.entity_id
_entity_poly.type
_entity_poly.pdbx_seq_one_letter_code
_entity_poly.pdbx_strand_id
1 'polypeptide(L)'
;MDKINIQSMGEITRNAPKQKTSASHENGFAEKLKESIMEVNQRQQNANQAIEKVVNGEIDIHEGMLKIQEADISMRLLLQVRRKVMDAYTEIMRMQL
;
A
#
# COMPACT_ATOMS: atom_id res chain seq x y z
N MET A 1 -21.79 -35.75 60.28
CA MET A 1 -21.02 -36.22 59.12
C MET A 1 -21.92 -36.02 57.92
N ASP A 2 -21.87 -34.82 57.32
CA ASP A 2 -22.57 -34.51 56.08
C ASP A 2 -21.55 -33.96 55.11
N LYS A 3 -21.49 -34.60 53.94
CA LYS A 3 -20.44 -34.46 52.95
C LYS A 3 -20.61 -33.12 52.24
N ILE A 4 -19.71 -32.16 52.48
CA ILE A 4 -19.63 -30.95 51.68
C ILE A 4 -19.10 -31.35 50.30
N ASN A 5 -19.98 -31.20 49.32
CA ASN A 5 -19.82 -31.48 47.91
C ASN A 5 -18.75 -30.57 47.28
N ILE A 6 -17.56 -31.11 47.01
CA ILE A 6 -16.51 -30.49 46.20
C ILE A 6 -16.80 -30.70 44.71
N GLN A 7 -17.84 -30.04 44.21
CA GLN A 7 -18.13 -29.92 42.77
C GLN A 7 -18.54 -28.49 42.48
N SER A 8 -17.57 -27.59 42.35
CA SER A 8 -17.66 -26.39 41.49
C SER A 8 -16.39 -25.54 41.62
N MET A 9 -15.23 -26.04 41.20
CA MET A 9 -14.05 -25.18 40.90
C MET A 9 -13.21 -25.79 39.76
N GLY A 10 -13.91 -26.31 38.73
CA GLY A 10 -13.30 -27.00 37.60
C GLY A 10 -13.54 -26.34 36.25
N GLU A 11 -13.86 -25.04 36.17
CA GLU A 11 -14.01 -24.35 34.88
C GLU A 11 -13.51 -22.90 34.96
N ILE A 12 -12.20 -22.71 35.13
CA ILE A 12 -11.54 -21.53 34.57
C ILE A 12 -11.14 -21.93 33.16
N THR A 13 -12.11 -21.79 32.26
CA THR A 13 -11.93 -21.82 30.81
C THR A 13 -10.86 -20.78 30.47
N ARG A 14 -9.63 -21.26 30.29
CA ARG A 14 -8.50 -20.51 29.76
C ARG A 14 -8.77 -20.28 28.27
N ASN A 15 -9.73 -19.41 27.97
CA ASN A 15 -9.91 -18.87 26.63
C ASN A 15 -8.81 -17.83 26.43
N ALA A 16 -7.61 -18.30 26.13
CA ALA A 16 -6.56 -17.44 25.64
C ALA A 16 -7.12 -16.74 24.39
N PRO A 17 -7.17 -15.40 24.33
CA PRO A 17 -7.40 -14.75 23.06
C PRO A 17 -6.28 -15.24 22.16
N LYS A 18 -6.64 -15.95 21.08
CA LYS A 18 -5.76 -16.17 19.94
C LYS A 18 -5.33 -14.78 19.50
N GLN A 19 -4.19 -14.35 20.03
CA GLN A 19 -3.45 -13.22 19.54
C GLN A 19 -3.19 -13.61 18.10
N LYS A 20 -3.97 -13.01 17.19
CA LYS A 20 -3.70 -13.05 15.76
C LYS A 20 -2.32 -12.46 15.66
N THR A 21 -1.32 -13.34 15.62
CA THR A 21 0.03 -12.99 15.25
C THR A 21 -0.12 -12.24 13.94
N SER A 22 0.31 -10.98 14.00
CA SER A 22 0.18 -9.99 12.95
C SER A 22 1.03 -10.39 11.75
N ALA A 23 0.59 -11.39 11.01
CA ALA A 23 1.10 -11.77 9.70
C ALA A 23 0.62 -10.80 8.59
N SER A 24 0.19 -9.60 8.97
CA SER A 24 -0.25 -8.52 8.07
C SER A 24 0.83 -7.47 7.80
N HIS A 25 1.98 -7.53 8.49
CA HIS A 25 3.04 -6.53 8.31
C HIS A 25 3.98 -6.81 7.13
N GLU A 26 4.14 -8.06 6.69
CA GLU A 26 5.04 -8.38 5.58
C GLU A 26 4.52 -7.92 4.21
N ASN A 27 3.20 -7.78 4.04
CA ASN A 27 2.61 -7.34 2.76
C ASN A 27 2.21 -5.86 2.72
N GLY A 28 2.37 -5.10 3.81
CA GLY A 28 1.84 -3.73 3.90
C GLY A 28 2.51 -2.75 2.94
N PHE A 29 3.83 -2.63 3.00
CA PHE A 29 4.56 -1.68 2.15
C PHE A 29 4.55 -2.08 0.67
N ALA A 30 4.75 -3.37 0.37
CA ALA A 30 4.76 -3.86 -1.00
C ALA A 30 3.39 -3.68 -1.68
N GLU A 31 2.29 -3.95 -0.98
CA GLU A 31 0.95 -3.72 -1.54
C GLU A 31 0.67 -2.22 -1.72
N LYS A 32 1.08 -1.36 -0.78
CA LYS A 32 0.94 0.10 -0.97
C LYS A 32 1.79 0.64 -2.11
N LEU A 33 3.01 0.17 -2.27
CA LEU A 33 3.85 0.54 -3.41
C LEU A 33 3.21 0.11 -4.73
N LYS A 34 2.64 -1.10 -4.78
CA LYS A 34 1.91 -1.61 -5.95
C LYS A 34 0.65 -0.78 -6.24
N GLU A 35 -0.15 -0.48 -5.22
CA GLU A 35 -1.31 0.42 -5.35
C GLU A 35 -0.90 1.79 -5.91
N SER A 36 0.18 2.40 -5.38
CA SER A 36 0.70 3.67 -5.87
C SER A 36 1.19 3.60 -7.33
N ILE A 37 1.83 2.50 -7.74
CA ILE A 37 2.23 2.28 -9.14
C ILE A 37 0.98 2.22 -10.04
N MET A 38 -0.06 1.50 -9.63
CA MET A 38 -1.31 1.43 -10.37
C MET A 38 -1.99 2.80 -10.46
N GLU A 39 -1.94 3.59 -9.40
CA GLU A 39 -2.48 4.95 -9.39
C GLU A 39 -1.72 5.87 -10.37
N VAL A 40 -0.39 5.81 -10.40
CA VAL A 40 0.43 6.56 -11.37
C VAL A 40 0.07 6.16 -12.80
N ASN A 41 -0.11 4.86 -13.07
CA ASN A 41 -0.54 4.37 -14.37
C ASN A 41 -1.94 4.92 -14.74
N GLN A 42 -2.88 4.95 -13.80
CA GLN A 42 -4.20 5.54 -14.04
C GLN A 42 -4.08 7.04 -14.34
N ARG A 43 -3.25 7.79 -13.61
CA ARG A 43 -2.99 9.21 -13.88
C ARG A 43 -2.41 9.42 -15.27
N GLN A 44 -1.49 8.56 -15.72
CA GLN A 44 -0.94 8.61 -17.07
C GLN A 44 -1.99 8.36 -18.15
N GLN A 45 -2.89 7.39 -17.95
CA GLN A 45 -4.00 7.14 -18.88
C GLN A 45 -4.97 8.33 -18.93
N ASN A 46 -5.29 8.90 -17.77
CA ASN A 46 -6.13 10.09 -17.70
C ASN A 46 -5.49 11.28 -18.43
N ALA A 47 -4.16 11.47 -18.32
CA ALA A 47 -3.44 12.49 -19.07
C ALA A 47 -3.51 12.25 -20.58
N ASN A 48 -3.36 11.00 -21.04
CA ASN A 48 -3.48 10.65 -22.46
C ASN A 48 -4.90 10.95 -22.99
N GLN A 49 -5.93 10.55 -22.24
CA GLN A 49 -7.32 10.88 -22.58
C GLN A 49 -7.58 12.39 -22.56
N ALA A 50 -6.96 13.12 -21.63
CA ALA A 50 -7.09 14.57 -21.58
C ALA A 50 -6.46 15.23 -22.82
N ILE A 51 -5.34 14.72 -23.33
CA ILE A 51 -4.75 15.19 -24.59
C ILE A 51 -5.73 15.01 -25.75
N GLU A 52 -6.36 13.84 -25.87
CA GLU A 52 -7.36 13.57 -26.91
C GLU A 52 -8.55 14.53 -26.81
N LYS A 53 -9.07 14.74 -25.59
CA LYS A 53 -10.18 15.65 -25.33
C LYS A 53 -9.84 17.11 -25.64
N VAL A 54 -8.61 17.55 -25.34
CA VAL A 54 -8.15 18.90 -25.68
C VAL A 54 -8.09 19.07 -27.21
N VAL A 55 -7.55 18.09 -27.92
CA VAL A 55 -7.46 18.14 -29.40
C VAL A 55 -8.85 18.13 -30.05
N ASN A 56 -9.80 17.42 -29.46
CA ASN A 56 -11.20 17.40 -29.89
C ASN A 56 -11.99 18.66 -29.48
N GLY A 57 -11.43 19.52 -28.63
CA GLY A 57 -12.10 20.70 -28.09
C GLY A 57 -13.16 20.39 -27.01
N GLU A 58 -13.14 19.20 -26.43
CA GLU A 58 -14.08 18.75 -25.39
C GLU A 58 -13.73 19.32 -24.00
N ILE A 59 -12.46 19.63 -23.75
CA ILE A 59 -11.98 20.25 -22.51
C ILE A 59 -10.99 21.38 -22.82
N ASP A 60 -10.82 22.31 -21.89
CA ASP A 60 -9.87 23.42 -22.02
C ASP A 60 -8.41 22.91 -21.96
N ILE A 61 -7.53 23.58 -22.70
CA ILE A 61 -6.09 23.29 -22.72
C ILE A 61 -5.48 23.35 -21.31
N HIS A 62 -5.92 24.27 -20.47
CA HIS A 62 -5.47 24.41 -19.09
C HIS A 62 -5.82 23.18 -18.24
N GLU A 63 -7.03 22.63 -18.41
CA GLU A 63 -7.46 21.43 -17.71
C GLU A 63 -6.68 20.20 -18.18
N GLY A 64 -6.49 20.05 -19.50
CA GLY A 64 -5.66 18.97 -20.04
C GLY A 64 -4.20 19.08 -19.59
N MET A 65 -3.64 20.28 -19.60
CA MET A 65 -2.28 20.53 -19.13
C MET A 65 -2.12 20.21 -17.64
N LEU A 66 -3.13 20.50 -16.81
CA LEU A 66 -3.12 20.11 -15.40
C LEU A 66 -3.03 18.59 -15.24
N LYS A 67 -3.85 17.83 -15.97
CA LYS A 67 -3.84 16.36 -15.93
C LYS A 67 -2.49 15.78 -16.36
N ILE A 68 -1.87 16.37 -17.38
CA ILE A 68 -0.52 16.00 -17.85
C ILE A 68 0.52 16.28 -16.76
N GLN A 69 0.47 17.45 -16.11
CA GLN A 69 1.40 17.81 -15.03
C GLN A 69 1.23 16.89 -13.81
N GLU A 70 0.00 16.57 -13.43
CA GLU A 70 -0.29 15.61 -12.36
C GLU A 70 0.36 14.25 -12.65
N ALA A 71 0.23 13.74 -13.87
CA ALA A 71 0.86 12.48 -14.28
C ALA A 71 2.40 12.56 -14.25
N ASP A 72 2.99 13.62 -14.80
CA ASP A 72 4.46 13.80 -14.84
C ASP A 72 5.07 13.87 -13.43
N ILE A 73 4.48 14.69 -12.54
CA ILE A 73 4.96 14.82 -11.16
C ILE A 73 4.84 13.49 -10.42
N SER A 74 3.72 12.78 -10.58
CA SER A 74 3.49 11.49 -9.92
C SER A 74 4.49 10.42 -10.41
N MET A 75 4.79 10.42 -11.72
CA MET A 75 5.78 9.52 -12.31
C MET A 75 7.21 9.83 -11.81
N ARG A 76 7.59 11.11 -11.76
CA ARG A 76 8.89 11.53 -11.19
C ARG A 76 9.05 11.07 -9.76
N LEU A 77 8.00 11.21 -8.95
CA LEU A 77 8.00 10.73 -7.57
C LEU A 77 8.20 9.21 -7.51
N LEU A 78 7.46 8.45 -8.33
CA LEU A 78 7.61 7.00 -8.39
C LEU A 78 9.03 6.56 -8.76
N LEU A 79 9.67 7.23 -9.72
CA LEU A 79 11.05 6.95 -10.10
C LEU A 79 12.04 7.20 -8.97
N GLN A 80 11.81 8.23 -8.15
CA GLN A 80 12.63 8.49 -6.96
C GLN A 80 12.43 7.39 -5.92
N VAL A 81 11.19 6.97 -5.66
CA VAL A 81 10.90 5.87 -4.74
C VAL A 81 11.54 4.57 -5.22
N ARG A 82 11.38 4.23 -6.51
CA ARG A 82 12.03 3.06 -7.11
C ARG A 82 13.54 3.08 -6.89
N ARG A 83 14.19 4.23 -7.09
CA ARG A 83 15.62 4.37 -6.85
C ARG A 83 15.97 4.08 -5.39
N LYS A 84 15.26 4.69 -4.45
CA LYS A 84 15.48 4.48 -3.00
C LYS A 84 15.27 3.04 -2.56
N VAL A 85 14.28 2.34 -3.12
CA VAL A 85 14.06 0.92 -2.83
C VAL A 85 15.23 0.07 -3.34
N MET A 86 15.74 0.34 -4.54
CA MET A 86 16.90 -0.37 -5.09
C MET A 86 18.19 -0.07 -4.31
N ASP A 87 18.37 1.18 -3.89
CA ASP A 87 19.50 1.59 -3.05
C ASP A 87 19.47 0.85 -1.71
N ALA A 88 18.31 0.81 -1.04
CA ALA A 88 18.14 0.11 0.23
C ALA A 88 18.40 -1.40 0.10
N TYR A 89 17.93 -2.02 -0.99
CA TYR A 89 18.22 -3.42 -1.28
C TYR A 89 19.72 -3.68 -1.44
N THR A 90 20.41 -2.81 -2.20
CA THR A 90 21.86 -2.91 -2.42
C THR A 90 22.64 -2.72 -1.12
N GLU A 91 22.20 -1.81 -0.26
CA GLU A 91 22.85 -1.54 1.03
C GLU A 91 22.77 -2.75 1.98
N ILE A 92 21.62 -3.42 2.04
CA ILE A 92 21.46 -4.65 2.84
C ILE A 92 22.41 -5.75 2.35
N MET A 93 22.61 -5.89 1.04
CA MET A 93 23.57 -6.85 0.49
C MET A 93 25.00 -6.55 0.89
N ARG A 94 25.38 -5.26 0.94
CA ARG A 94 26.74 -4.84 1.31
C ARG A 94 27.07 -5.10 2.79
N MET A 95 26.07 -5.16 3.67
CA MET A 95 26.29 -5.49 5.08
C MET A 95 26.61 -6.97 5.33
N GLN A 96 26.30 -7.87 4.39
CA GLN A 96 26.49 -9.32 4.56
C GLN A 96 27.77 -9.86 3.92
N LEU A 97 28.54 -9.01 3.22
CA LEU A 97 29.85 -9.35 2.65
C LEU A 97 30.99 -9.00 3.61
#